data_AF-Q7Z8Q1-F1
#
_entry.id   AF-Q7Z8Q1-F1
#
_cell.length_a   1.000
_cell.length_b   1.000
_cell.length_c   1.000
_cell.angle_alpha   90.00
_cell.angle_beta   90.00
_cell.angle_gamma   90.00
#
_symmetry.space_group_name_H-M   'P 1'
#
loop_
_entity.id
_entity.type
_entity.pdbx_description
1 polymer ?
#
loop_
_entity_poly.entity_id
_entity_poly.type
_entity_poly.pdbx_seq_one_letter_code
_entity_poly.pdbx_strand_id
1 'polypeptide(L)'
;QYCDGLRGPLVVYDPHDPQAHLYDVDNDDTVITLADWYHVAAKLGPQFPRGANSTLINGLGRAATDSTSDLTVTTVEHGKRYRFRLVSISCDPNHTFSIDGHNMTIIEVDGVNSKPLTVDSIQIFAAQRYSFVLNANQPVDNYWIRANPSGGTLGFEGGINSAILRYKGAPDAEPTNTTAPTSVIPLVETNLHPLKPMQVPGRSGVGNVDYAKTLNFNFNGTNFFINNATFTPPTVPVLLQILSGAHNAQDLLPAGSVYTLPPHSAIEITMPATNHGPGSPHRFHLHG
;
A
#
# COMPACT_ATOMS: atom_id res chain seq x y z
N GLN A 1 10.23 -5.45 -13.69
CA GLN A 1 11.22 -6.08 -12.79
C GLN A 1 10.62 -6.37 -11.42
N TYR A 2 10.29 -5.40 -10.57
CA TYR A 2 9.70 -5.74 -9.25
C TYR A 2 8.33 -6.45 -9.40
N CYS A 3 7.55 -6.09 -10.43
CA CYS A 3 6.33 -6.80 -10.84
C CYS A 3 6.56 -8.26 -11.24
N ASP A 4 7.76 -8.59 -11.71
CA ASP A 4 8.13 -9.94 -12.10
C ASP A 4 8.59 -10.78 -10.88
N GLY A 5 8.58 -10.21 -9.66
CA GLY A 5 8.73 -10.97 -8.41
C GLY A 5 9.75 -10.43 -7.40
N LEU A 6 10.62 -9.48 -7.78
CA LEU A 6 11.63 -8.93 -6.86
C LEU A 6 11.01 -7.87 -5.93
N ARG A 7 10.28 -8.34 -4.91
CA ARG A 7 9.58 -7.52 -3.91
C ARG A 7 9.32 -8.34 -2.64
N GLY A 8 9.40 -7.72 -1.48
CA GLY A 8 9.18 -8.38 -0.19
C GLY A 8 9.06 -7.37 0.96
N PRO A 9 8.56 -7.81 2.13
CA PRO A 9 8.43 -6.96 3.30
C PRO A 9 9.78 -6.77 4.01
N LEU A 10 9.92 -5.65 4.72
CA LEU A 10 11.00 -5.40 5.67
C LEU A 10 10.37 -4.80 6.93
N VAL A 11 10.64 -5.42 8.08
CA VAL A 11 10.17 -4.95 9.39
C VAL A 11 11.38 -4.56 10.24
N VAL A 12 11.35 -3.35 10.78
CA VAL A 12 12.29 -2.90 11.81
C VAL A 12 11.52 -2.79 13.11
N TYR A 13 11.77 -3.73 14.03
CA TYR A 13 11.12 -3.74 15.34
C TYR A 13 11.70 -2.67 16.26
N ASP A 14 10.86 -2.07 17.10
CA ASP A 14 11.26 -1.19 18.19
C ASP A 14 11.15 -1.97 19.53
N PRO A 15 12.27 -2.23 20.24
CA PRO A 15 12.22 -2.91 21.54
C PRO A 15 11.45 -2.13 22.62
N HIS A 16 11.19 -0.83 22.40
CA HIS A 16 10.42 0.04 23.28
C HIS A 16 9.18 0.60 22.57
N ASP A 17 8.58 -0.19 21.67
CA ASP A 17 7.40 0.24 20.92
C ASP A 17 6.31 0.78 21.87
N PRO A 18 5.89 2.05 21.72
CA PRO A 18 4.92 2.67 22.62
C PRO A 18 3.53 1.99 22.57
N GLN A 19 3.25 1.22 21.54
CA GLN A 19 2.00 0.49 21.32
C GLN A 19 2.09 -0.98 21.73
N ALA A 20 3.23 -1.47 22.23
CA ALA A 20 3.45 -2.89 22.57
C ALA A 20 2.38 -3.48 23.51
N HIS A 21 1.80 -2.67 24.40
CA HIS A 21 0.75 -3.08 25.33
C HIS A 21 -0.60 -3.40 24.64
N LEU A 22 -0.79 -3.01 23.37
CA LEU A 22 -2.03 -3.21 22.62
C LEU A 22 -2.17 -4.60 22.00
N TYR A 23 -1.10 -5.39 21.93
CA TYR A 23 -1.07 -6.70 21.30
C TYR A 23 -0.26 -7.72 22.12
N ASP A 24 -0.42 -9.00 21.78
CA ASP A 24 0.27 -10.11 22.43
C ASP A 24 1.27 -10.81 21.48
N VAL A 25 1.05 -10.69 20.16
CA VAL A 25 1.87 -11.35 19.13
C VAL A 25 2.21 -10.35 18.02
N ASP A 26 3.50 -10.26 17.69
CA ASP A 26 4.09 -9.50 16.58
C ASP A 26 5.36 -10.23 16.14
N ASN A 27 5.30 -10.94 15.01
CA ASN A 27 6.38 -11.80 14.52
C ASN A 27 6.22 -12.02 12.99
N ASP A 28 7.02 -12.93 12.44
CA ASP A 28 7.01 -13.23 11.00
C ASP A 28 5.62 -13.66 10.49
N ASP A 29 4.85 -14.40 11.30
CA ASP A 29 3.51 -14.90 10.95
C ASP A 29 2.44 -13.80 10.97
N THR A 30 2.73 -12.61 11.50
CA THR A 30 1.80 -11.47 11.51
C THR A 30 2.05 -10.49 10.36
N VAL A 31 2.99 -10.77 9.46
CA VAL A 31 3.16 -9.98 8.23
C VAL A 31 2.15 -10.44 7.17
N ILE A 32 1.41 -9.49 6.59
CA ILE A 32 0.46 -9.73 5.49
C ILE A 32 0.90 -8.90 4.29
N THR A 33 1.30 -9.56 3.21
CA THR A 33 1.65 -8.92 1.94
C THR A 33 0.50 -9.04 0.94
N LEU A 34 0.23 -7.96 0.20
CA LEU A 34 -0.72 -7.94 -0.91
C LEU A 34 0.03 -7.69 -2.22
N ALA A 35 -0.09 -8.60 -3.18
CA ALA A 35 0.55 -8.51 -4.48
C ALA A 35 -0.43 -8.76 -5.61
N ASP A 36 -0.32 -7.99 -6.67
CA ASP A 36 -0.91 -8.24 -7.98
C ASP A 36 -0.02 -9.18 -8.79
N TRP A 37 -0.59 -10.27 -9.33
CA TRP A 37 0.15 -11.27 -10.08
C TRP A 37 -0.31 -11.39 -11.53
N TYR A 38 0.65 -11.37 -12.45
CA TYR A 38 0.43 -11.38 -13.88
C TYR A 38 0.99 -12.66 -14.48
N HIS A 39 0.20 -13.33 -15.32
CA HIS A 39 0.66 -14.53 -16.05
C HIS A 39 1.61 -14.16 -17.20
N VAL A 40 1.52 -12.92 -17.71
CA VAL A 40 2.42 -12.40 -18.74
C VAL A 40 3.41 -11.44 -18.10
N ALA A 41 4.70 -11.68 -18.33
CA ALA A 41 5.79 -10.87 -17.76
C ALA A 41 5.69 -9.39 -18.16
N ALA A 42 6.20 -8.50 -17.31
CA ALA A 42 5.99 -7.05 -17.40
C ALA A 42 6.48 -6.40 -18.70
N LYS A 43 7.44 -7.02 -19.40
CA LYS A 43 7.98 -6.53 -20.68
C LYS A 43 7.40 -7.24 -21.91
N LEU A 44 6.58 -8.27 -21.71
CA LEU A 44 5.93 -9.05 -22.78
C LEU A 44 4.44 -8.75 -22.89
N GLY A 45 3.83 -8.22 -21.83
CA GLY A 45 2.43 -7.82 -21.80
C GLY A 45 2.17 -6.41 -22.32
N PRO A 46 0.94 -5.91 -22.18
CA PRO A 46 0.58 -4.53 -22.49
C PRO A 46 1.40 -3.54 -21.65
N GLN A 47 1.68 -2.36 -22.21
CA GLN A 47 2.34 -1.27 -21.48
C GLN A 47 1.56 -0.82 -20.22
N PHE A 48 0.23 -0.85 -20.31
CA PHE A 48 -0.69 -0.58 -19.21
C PHE A 48 -1.66 -1.76 -19.07
N PRO A 49 -1.35 -2.78 -18.25
CA PRO A 49 -2.24 -3.91 -18.01
C PRO A 49 -3.60 -3.45 -17.46
N ARG A 50 -4.68 -4.16 -17.81
CA ARG A 50 -6.04 -3.85 -17.30
C ARG A 50 -6.35 -4.61 -16.01
N GLY A 51 -5.41 -4.58 -15.08
CA GLY A 51 -5.43 -5.35 -13.84
C GLY A 51 -4.75 -6.72 -13.96
N ALA A 52 -4.60 -7.36 -12.80
CA ALA A 52 -3.86 -8.59 -12.63
C ALA A 52 -4.73 -9.84 -12.85
N ASN A 53 -4.08 -11.00 -13.02
CA ASN A 53 -4.77 -12.29 -13.09
C ASN A 53 -5.21 -12.78 -11.71
N SER A 54 -4.44 -12.45 -10.67
CA SER A 54 -4.70 -12.83 -9.28
C SER A 54 -4.22 -11.75 -8.33
N THR A 55 -4.91 -11.62 -7.20
CA THR A 55 -4.34 -11.02 -5.99
C THR A 55 -3.74 -12.15 -5.15
N LEU A 56 -2.48 -11.99 -4.75
CA LEU A 56 -1.80 -12.89 -3.82
C LEU A 56 -1.77 -12.23 -2.45
N ILE A 57 -2.17 -12.99 -1.43
CA ILE A 57 -2.05 -12.62 -0.02
C ILE A 57 -1.00 -13.56 0.57
N ASN A 58 0.13 -13.03 1.05
CA ASN A 58 1.31 -13.83 1.45
C ASN A 58 1.79 -14.84 0.39
N GLY A 59 1.75 -14.42 -0.88
CA GLY A 59 2.34 -15.19 -1.99
C GLY A 59 1.43 -16.25 -2.61
N LEU A 60 0.26 -16.53 -2.03
CA LEU A 60 -0.74 -17.45 -2.58
C LEU A 60 -2.04 -16.74 -2.90
N GLY A 61 -2.78 -17.27 -3.86
CA GLY A 61 -4.07 -16.74 -4.30
C GLY A 61 -4.56 -17.44 -5.56
N ARG A 62 -5.85 -17.32 -5.84
CA ARG A 62 -6.50 -17.95 -6.99
C ARG A 62 -6.63 -16.98 -8.16
N ALA A 63 -6.58 -17.51 -9.37
CA ALA A 63 -7.00 -16.82 -10.58
C ALA A 63 -8.44 -17.22 -10.90
N ALA A 64 -9.19 -16.38 -11.65
CA ALA A 64 -10.52 -16.76 -12.12
C ALA A 64 -10.52 -18.05 -12.97
N THR A 65 -9.38 -18.37 -13.59
CA THR A 65 -9.18 -19.57 -14.42
C THR A 65 -8.77 -20.81 -13.61
N ASP A 66 -8.47 -20.67 -12.33
CA ASP A 66 -8.07 -21.77 -11.45
C ASP A 66 -8.55 -21.52 -10.01
N SER A 67 -9.66 -22.16 -9.66
CA SER A 67 -10.23 -22.12 -8.31
C SER A 67 -9.67 -23.20 -7.37
N THR A 68 -8.65 -23.96 -7.79
CA THR A 68 -8.08 -25.07 -7.01
C THR A 68 -6.75 -24.75 -6.37
N SER A 69 -6.08 -23.68 -6.81
CA SER A 69 -4.85 -23.17 -6.18
C SER A 69 -5.02 -22.96 -4.67
N ASP A 70 -3.97 -23.27 -3.91
CA ASP A 70 -3.95 -23.12 -2.46
C ASP A 70 -4.13 -21.66 -2.03
N LEU A 71 -4.75 -21.48 -0.87
CA LEU A 71 -4.93 -20.18 -0.23
C LEU A 71 -4.02 -20.09 0.99
N THR A 72 -3.50 -18.89 1.24
CA THR A 72 -2.79 -18.59 2.49
C THR A 72 -3.70 -18.84 3.69
N VAL A 73 -3.14 -19.47 4.72
CA VAL A 73 -3.78 -19.62 6.03
C VAL A 73 -2.97 -18.84 7.07
N THR A 74 -3.60 -17.85 7.70
CA THR A 74 -3.07 -17.12 8.86
C THR A 74 -3.73 -17.68 10.12
N THR A 75 -2.94 -18.24 11.04
CA THR A 75 -3.50 -18.90 12.24
C THR A 75 -3.52 -17.96 13.44
N VAL A 76 -4.64 -17.92 14.16
CA VAL A 76 -4.80 -17.16 15.40
C VAL A 76 -5.32 -18.03 16.54
N GLU A 77 -4.97 -17.69 17.78
CA GLU A 77 -5.51 -18.34 18.98
C GLU A 77 -6.57 -17.44 19.61
N HIS A 78 -7.72 -18.04 19.92
CA HIS A 78 -8.82 -17.32 20.56
C HIS A 78 -8.35 -16.61 21.84
N GLY A 79 -8.70 -15.33 21.97
CA GLY A 79 -8.37 -14.47 23.11
C GLY A 79 -7.04 -13.72 23.01
N LYS A 80 -6.21 -14.00 22.00
CA LYS A 80 -4.99 -13.23 21.73
C LYS A 80 -5.25 -12.04 20.82
N ARG A 81 -4.39 -11.03 20.94
CA ARG A 81 -4.35 -9.82 20.09
C ARG A 81 -3.11 -9.87 19.22
N TYR A 82 -3.28 -9.64 17.93
CA TYR A 82 -2.22 -9.75 16.92
C TYR A 82 -1.96 -8.38 16.31
N ARG A 83 -0.69 -7.95 16.26
CA ARG A 83 -0.29 -6.83 15.41
C ARG A 83 -0.01 -7.37 14.02
N PHE A 84 -0.99 -7.26 13.13
CA PHE A 84 -0.79 -7.54 11.72
C PHE A 84 -0.12 -6.36 11.03
N ARG A 85 0.88 -6.66 10.19
CA ARG A 85 1.64 -5.69 9.40
C ARG A 85 1.25 -5.85 7.94
N LEU A 86 0.29 -5.06 7.49
CA LEU A 86 -0.22 -5.07 6.13
C LEU A 86 0.70 -4.28 5.21
N VAL A 87 1.21 -4.92 4.16
CA VAL A 87 2.18 -4.36 3.22
C VAL A 87 1.67 -4.55 1.80
N SER A 88 1.38 -3.44 1.10
CA SER A 88 1.09 -3.50 -0.32
C SER A 88 2.39 -3.53 -1.11
N ILE A 89 2.71 -4.69 -1.68
CA ILE A 89 3.80 -4.86 -2.64
C ILE A 89 3.29 -4.81 -4.08
N SER A 90 2.13 -4.20 -4.29
CA SER A 90 1.47 -4.12 -5.59
C SER A 90 2.22 -3.24 -6.60
N CYS A 91 2.14 -3.59 -7.89
CA CYS A 91 2.64 -2.75 -8.98
C CYS A 91 1.66 -1.68 -9.45
N ASP A 92 0.36 -1.92 -9.32
CA ASP A 92 -0.67 -1.05 -9.90
C ASP A 92 -1.92 -0.95 -9.00
N PRO A 93 -2.76 -1.99 -8.85
CA PRO A 93 -4.03 -1.84 -8.15
C PRO A 93 -3.86 -1.47 -6.68
N ASN A 94 -4.79 -0.65 -6.19
CA ASN A 94 -5.06 -0.63 -4.75
C ASN A 94 -5.98 -1.78 -4.38
N HIS A 95 -5.99 -2.14 -3.10
CA HIS A 95 -6.80 -3.22 -2.58
C HIS A 95 -7.68 -2.68 -1.44
N THR A 96 -8.95 -3.06 -1.43
CA THR A 96 -9.81 -2.91 -0.25
C THR A 96 -9.67 -4.16 0.59
N PHE A 97 -8.98 -4.03 1.72
CA PHE A 97 -8.67 -5.10 2.65
C PHE A 97 -9.71 -5.17 3.78
N SER A 98 -10.17 -6.37 4.12
CA SER A 98 -11.01 -6.62 5.30
C SER A 98 -10.87 -8.06 5.78
N ILE A 99 -11.35 -8.33 7.00
CA ILE A 99 -11.41 -9.68 7.57
C ILE A 99 -12.83 -9.90 8.11
N ASP A 100 -13.50 -10.94 7.61
CA ASP A 100 -14.89 -11.21 7.97
C ASP A 100 -15.03 -11.36 9.50
N GLY A 101 -16.03 -10.67 10.08
CA GLY A 101 -16.32 -10.71 11.51
C GLY A 101 -15.32 -9.97 12.41
N HIS A 102 -14.31 -9.30 11.86
CA HIS A 102 -13.27 -8.65 12.65
C HIS A 102 -13.09 -7.17 12.30
N ASN A 103 -13.10 -6.33 13.33
CA ASN A 103 -12.59 -4.97 13.21
C ASN A 103 -11.06 -4.97 13.37
N MET A 104 -10.43 -3.93 12.83
CA MET A 104 -8.99 -3.71 12.82
C MET A 104 -8.69 -2.37 13.47
N THR A 105 -7.78 -2.33 14.44
CA THR A 105 -7.36 -1.07 15.08
C THR A 105 -6.00 -0.64 14.56
N ILE A 106 -5.97 0.32 13.62
CA ILE A 106 -4.75 0.86 13.03
C ILE A 106 -3.94 1.58 14.11
N ILE A 107 -2.64 1.26 14.19
CA ILE A 107 -1.68 1.84 15.13
C ILE A 107 -0.42 2.40 14.46
N GLU A 108 -0.24 2.16 13.16
CA GLU A 108 0.91 2.61 12.38
C GLU A 108 0.51 2.84 10.91
N VAL A 109 1.10 3.86 10.29
CA VAL A 109 0.91 4.23 8.88
C VAL A 109 2.27 4.49 8.28
N ASP A 110 2.68 3.70 7.28
CA ASP A 110 3.93 3.86 6.54
C ASP A 110 5.21 4.00 7.40
N GLY A 111 5.27 3.36 8.57
CA GLY A 111 6.39 3.46 9.53
C GLY A 111 6.22 4.54 10.60
N VAL A 112 5.14 5.32 10.56
CA VAL A 112 4.80 6.35 11.55
C VAL A 112 3.73 5.82 12.50
N ASN A 113 4.04 5.78 13.80
CA ASN A 113 3.07 5.42 14.82
C ASN A 113 1.87 6.38 14.82
N SER A 114 0.65 5.85 14.77
CA SER A 114 -0.60 6.61 14.80
C SER A 114 -1.30 6.49 16.15
N LYS A 115 -2.22 7.41 16.44
CA LYS A 115 -3.26 7.15 17.44
C LYS A 115 -4.09 5.94 16.99
N PRO A 116 -4.51 5.05 17.92
CA PRO A 116 -5.37 3.93 17.57
C PRO A 116 -6.64 4.38 16.86
N LEU A 117 -6.91 3.82 15.67
CA LEU A 117 -8.12 4.09 14.88
C LEU A 117 -8.76 2.76 14.47
N THR A 118 -9.94 2.46 15.01
CA THR A 118 -10.69 1.25 14.66
C THR A 118 -11.46 1.44 13.36
N VAL A 119 -11.30 0.49 12.44
CA VAL A 119 -11.94 0.41 11.12
C VAL A 119 -12.36 -1.04 10.85
N ASP A 120 -13.24 -1.25 9.86
CA ASP A 120 -13.63 -2.59 9.39
C ASP A 120 -13.18 -2.86 7.94
N SER A 121 -12.66 -1.85 7.24
CA SER A 121 -11.99 -2.00 5.96
C SER A 121 -10.86 -0.97 5.78
N ILE A 122 -9.83 -1.36 5.03
CA ILE A 122 -8.66 -0.53 4.72
C ILE A 122 -8.49 -0.52 3.21
N GLN A 123 -8.72 0.63 2.56
CA GLN A 123 -8.23 0.83 1.20
C GLN A 123 -6.73 1.11 1.27
N ILE A 124 -5.93 0.13 0.89
CA ILE A 124 -4.47 0.21 0.87
C ILE A 124 -3.99 0.27 -0.58
N PHE A 125 -3.15 1.26 -0.86
CA PHE A 125 -2.66 1.48 -2.19
C PHE A 125 -1.25 0.94 -2.40
N ALA A 126 -0.76 0.90 -3.64
CA ALA A 126 0.59 0.44 -3.98
C ALA A 126 1.65 1.09 -3.07
N ALA A 127 2.54 0.25 -2.53
CA ALA A 127 3.63 0.61 -1.62
C ALA A 127 3.24 1.13 -0.21
N GLN A 128 1.96 1.25 0.13
CA GLN A 128 1.55 1.62 1.49
C GLN A 128 1.70 0.46 2.48
N ARG A 129 1.81 0.82 3.77
CA ARG A 129 1.82 -0.09 4.91
C ARG A 129 0.93 0.42 6.02
N TYR A 130 0.25 -0.50 6.69
CA TYR A 130 -0.47 -0.24 7.94
C TYR A 130 -0.16 -1.34 8.95
N SER A 131 0.12 -0.99 10.20
CA SER A 131 -0.02 -1.96 11.29
C SER A 131 -1.39 -1.81 11.92
N PHE A 132 -2.10 -2.91 12.09
CA PHE A 132 -3.37 -2.95 12.82
C PHE A 132 -3.37 -4.06 13.85
N VAL A 133 -4.05 -3.80 14.97
CA VAL A 133 -4.34 -4.81 15.97
C VAL A 133 -5.67 -5.48 15.65
N LEU A 134 -5.65 -6.81 15.54
CA LEU A 134 -6.83 -7.66 15.49
C LEU A 134 -6.98 -8.39 16.82
N ASN A 135 -8.18 -8.35 17.40
CA ASN A 135 -8.52 -9.15 18.57
C ASN A 135 -9.16 -10.45 18.09
N ALA A 136 -8.54 -11.60 18.38
CA ALA A 136 -9.06 -12.91 17.99
C ALA A 136 -10.16 -13.36 18.97
N ASN A 137 -11.29 -12.65 18.98
CA ASN A 137 -12.38 -12.80 19.94
C ASN A 137 -13.68 -13.35 19.34
N GLN A 138 -13.65 -13.77 18.08
CA GLN A 138 -14.78 -14.41 17.42
C GLN A 138 -14.80 -15.92 17.71
N PRO A 139 -15.92 -16.62 17.52
CA PRO A 139 -15.97 -18.08 17.65
C PRO A 139 -14.84 -18.79 16.90
N VAL A 140 -14.44 -19.97 17.40
CA VAL A 140 -13.41 -20.77 16.73
C VAL A 140 -13.95 -21.28 15.39
N ASP A 141 -13.53 -20.62 14.31
CA ASP A 141 -13.94 -20.94 12.94
C ASP A 141 -12.87 -20.44 11.93
N ASN A 142 -13.17 -20.59 10.65
CA ASN A 142 -12.44 -20.01 9.53
C ASN A 142 -13.15 -18.73 9.06
N TYR A 143 -12.39 -17.66 8.86
CA TYR A 143 -12.89 -16.37 8.38
C TYR A 143 -12.17 -15.96 7.11
N TRP A 144 -12.87 -15.36 6.15
CA TRP A 144 -12.21 -14.83 4.96
C TRP A 144 -11.40 -13.59 5.30
N ILE A 145 -10.14 -13.60 4.91
CA ILE A 145 -9.33 -12.40 4.67
C ILE A 145 -9.58 -12.01 3.22
N ARG A 146 -9.95 -10.75 2.97
CA ARG A 146 -10.38 -10.25 1.66
C ARG A 146 -9.49 -9.10 1.22
N ALA A 147 -9.07 -9.09 -0.03
CA ALA A 147 -8.27 -8.01 -0.63
C ALA A 147 -8.76 -7.72 -2.06
N ASN A 148 -9.89 -7.01 -2.18
CA ASN A 148 -10.51 -6.76 -3.48
C ASN A 148 -9.73 -5.67 -4.25
N PRO A 149 -9.18 -5.94 -5.44
CA PRO A 149 -8.41 -4.95 -6.18
C PRO A 149 -9.31 -3.86 -6.77
N SER A 150 -8.72 -2.71 -7.15
CA SER A 150 -9.44 -1.63 -7.84
C SER A 150 -9.63 -1.87 -9.35
N GLY A 151 -8.99 -2.90 -9.90
CA GLY A 151 -9.05 -3.27 -11.31
C GLY A 151 -8.64 -4.73 -11.54
N GLY A 152 -8.97 -5.28 -12.71
CA GLY A 152 -8.82 -6.71 -12.99
C GLY A 152 -10.06 -7.51 -12.59
N THR A 153 -9.89 -8.77 -12.17
CA THR A 153 -11.01 -9.60 -11.70
C THR A 153 -11.41 -9.21 -10.27
N LEU A 154 -12.57 -8.56 -10.15
CA LEU A 154 -13.12 -8.08 -8.88
C LEU A 154 -13.95 -9.16 -8.17
N GLY A 155 -14.19 -8.96 -6.87
CA GLY A 155 -15.04 -9.83 -6.06
C GLY A 155 -14.31 -11.05 -5.53
N PHE A 156 -15.06 -12.08 -5.15
CA PHE A 156 -14.55 -13.22 -4.37
C PHE A 156 -15.07 -14.57 -4.84
N GLU A 157 -15.68 -14.62 -6.03
CA GLU A 157 -16.18 -15.88 -6.61
C GLU A 157 -15.04 -16.89 -6.76
N GLY A 158 -15.27 -18.14 -6.34
CA GLY A 158 -14.24 -19.18 -6.37
C GLY A 158 -13.07 -18.98 -5.39
N GLY A 159 -13.17 -18.01 -4.46
CA GLY A 159 -12.11 -17.72 -3.49
C GLY A 159 -10.96 -16.90 -4.05
N ILE A 160 -11.14 -16.24 -5.20
CA ILE A 160 -10.19 -15.21 -5.66
C ILE A 160 -10.10 -14.07 -4.64
N ASN A 161 -8.99 -13.32 -4.67
CA ASN A 161 -8.81 -12.13 -3.82
C ASN A 161 -9.00 -12.40 -2.31
N SER A 162 -8.75 -13.65 -1.90
CA SER A 162 -9.07 -14.15 -0.55
C SER A 162 -7.94 -14.98 0.04
N ALA A 163 -7.91 -15.03 1.36
CA ALA A 163 -7.10 -15.93 2.19
C ALA A 163 -7.90 -16.31 3.43
N ILE A 164 -7.36 -17.19 4.27
CA ILE A 164 -8.08 -17.74 5.43
C ILE A 164 -7.44 -17.24 6.73
N LEU A 165 -8.23 -16.60 7.58
CA LEU A 165 -7.91 -16.45 9.01
C LEU A 165 -8.49 -17.66 9.74
N ARG A 166 -7.63 -18.52 10.27
CA ARG A 166 -8.03 -19.77 10.92
C ARG A 166 -7.80 -19.70 12.41
N TYR A 167 -8.86 -19.85 13.20
CA TYR A 167 -8.71 -20.03 14.64
C TYR A 167 -8.16 -21.43 14.94
N LYS A 168 -7.23 -21.53 15.89
CA LYS A 168 -6.71 -22.81 16.37
C LYS A 168 -7.86 -23.68 16.90
N GLY A 169 -8.00 -24.88 16.32
CA GLY A 169 -9.08 -25.82 16.63
C GLY A 169 -10.23 -25.80 15.61
N ALA A 170 -10.27 -24.83 14.69
CA ALA A 170 -11.18 -24.85 13.55
C ALA A 170 -10.76 -25.97 12.56
N PRO A 171 -11.72 -26.56 11.81
CA PRO A 171 -11.39 -27.56 10.79
C PRO A 171 -10.54 -26.95 9.67
N ASP A 172 -9.72 -27.79 9.04
CA ASP A 172 -8.99 -27.43 7.83
C ASP A 172 -9.94 -27.38 6.63
N ALA A 173 -10.65 -26.25 6.50
CA ALA A 173 -11.64 -26.01 5.47
C ALA A 173 -11.63 -24.52 5.07
N GLU A 174 -12.23 -24.22 3.92
CA GLU A 174 -12.52 -22.85 3.50
C GLU A 174 -13.71 -22.28 4.31
N PRO A 175 -13.72 -20.98 4.62
CA PRO A 175 -14.90 -20.31 5.16
C PRO A 175 -16.10 -20.40 4.18
N THR A 176 -17.32 -20.55 4.71
CA THR A 176 -18.51 -20.86 3.91
C THR A 176 -19.19 -19.65 3.26
N ASN A 177 -18.97 -18.44 3.78
CA ASN A 177 -19.63 -17.22 3.30
C ASN A 177 -18.93 -16.63 2.07
N THR A 178 -19.58 -16.67 0.91
CA THR A 178 -19.01 -16.13 -0.34
C THR A 178 -19.20 -14.63 -0.52
N THR A 179 -20.13 -14.02 0.22
CA THR A 179 -20.43 -12.58 0.11
C THR A 179 -19.66 -11.78 1.15
N ALA A 180 -18.93 -10.76 0.71
CA ALA A 180 -18.25 -9.85 1.62
C ALA A 180 -19.25 -8.94 2.35
N PRO A 181 -19.11 -8.73 3.66
CA PRO A 181 -19.89 -7.75 4.40
C PRO A 181 -19.69 -6.33 3.84
N THR A 182 -20.73 -5.50 3.90
CA THR A 182 -20.59 -4.07 3.61
C THR A 182 -19.88 -3.38 4.78
N SER A 183 -18.76 -2.71 4.50
CA SER A 183 -18.04 -1.89 5.48
C SER A 183 -18.93 -0.74 5.96
N VAL A 184 -18.97 -0.53 7.27
CA VAL A 184 -19.68 0.55 7.95
C VAL A 184 -18.72 1.53 8.64
N ILE A 185 -17.44 1.14 8.83
CA ILE A 185 -16.38 1.97 9.40
C ILE A 185 -15.13 1.90 8.49
N PRO A 186 -15.22 2.34 7.22
CA PRO A 186 -14.06 2.32 6.33
C PRO A 186 -12.98 3.29 6.80
N LEU A 187 -11.72 2.96 6.53
CA LEU A 187 -10.62 3.89 6.72
C LEU A 187 -10.83 5.18 5.91
N VAL A 188 -10.75 6.32 6.59
CA VAL A 188 -10.65 7.66 6.00
C VAL A 188 -9.34 8.29 6.47
N GLU A 189 -8.44 8.62 5.53
CA GLU A 189 -7.08 9.08 5.84
C GLU A 189 -7.06 10.33 6.75
N THR A 190 -8.02 11.24 6.60
CA THR A 190 -8.11 12.46 7.44
C THR A 190 -8.40 12.19 8.92
N ASN A 191 -8.82 10.97 9.27
CA ASN A 191 -9.02 10.55 10.66
C ASN A 191 -7.74 9.98 11.29
N LEU A 192 -6.67 9.77 10.50
CA LEU A 192 -5.38 9.33 11.01
C LEU A 192 -4.62 10.52 11.60
N HIS A 193 -4.07 10.31 12.79
CA HIS A 193 -3.26 11.30 13.47
C HIS A 193 -2.01 10.63 14.06
N PRO A 194 -0.83 11.28 13.98
CA PRO A 194 0.37 10.78 14.62
C PRO A 194 0.18 10.54 16.12
N LEU A 195 0.79 9.47 16.65
CA LEU A 195 0.74 9.13 18.07
C LEU A 195 1.38 10.24 18.92
N LYS A 196 2.58 10.67 18.50
CA LYS A 196 3.28 11.82 19.07
C LYS A 196 3.03 13.04 18.18
N PRO A 197 2.84 14.25 18.74
CA PRO A 197 2.69 15.45 17.94
C PRO A 197 3.84 15.62 16.94
N MET A 198 3.50 15.67 15.66
CA MET A 198 4.43 16.00 14.57
C MET A 198 4.01 17.35 14.01
N GLN A 199 4.88 18.34 14.16
CA GLN A 199 4.60 19.68 13.67
C GLN A 199 4.63 19.69 12.14
N VAL A 200 3.57 20.25 11.53
CA VAL A 200 3.54 20.51 10.09
C VAL A 200 4.53 21.64 9.77
N PRO A 201 5.47 21.48 8.81
CA PRO A 201 6.38 22.55 8.41
C PRO A 201 5.66 23.78 7.86
N GLY A 202 6.24 24.96 8.07
CA GLY A 202 5.67 26.23 7.60
C GLY A 202 4.63 26.84 8.55
N ARG A 203 3.74 27.68 7.99
CA ARG A 203 2.63 28.32 8.71
C ARG A 203 1.29 27.89 8.11
N SER A 204 0.21 28.01 8.89
CA SER A 204 -1.13 27.65 8.42
C SER A 204 -1.53 28.48 7.19
N GLY A 205 -2.04 27.82 6.15
CA GLY A 205 -2.49 28.42 4.88
C GLY A 205 -1.68 27.93 3.68
N VAL A 206 -2.31 27.96 2.50
CA VAL A 206 -1.69 27.49 1.24
C VAL A 206 -0.50 28.37 0.87
N GLY A 207 0.63 27.76 0.51
CA GLY A 207 1.82 28.47 0.07
C GLY A 207 2.60 29.17 1.19
N ASN A 208 2.24 28.99 2.46
CA ASN A 208 2.92 29.59 3.61
C ASN A 208 4.15 28.80 4.07
N VAL A 209 5.03 28.51 3.10
CA VAL A 209 6.28 27.74 3.23
C VAL A 209 7.42 28.46 2.52
N ASP A 210 8.65 27.95 2.63
CA ASP A 210 9.82 28.56 1.98
C ASP A 210 9.88 28.26 0.47
N TYR A 211 9.34 27.11 0.07
CA TYR A 211 9.24 26.72 -1.33
C TYR A 211 7.93 25.94 -1.59
N ALA A 212 7.08 26.48 -2.46
CA ALA A 212 5.84 25.82 -2.89
C ALA A 212 5.93 25.38 -4.35
N LYS A 213 5.46 24.17 -4.66
CA LYS A 213 5.49 23.61 -6.01
C LYS A 213 4.22 22.86 -6.36
N THR A 214 3.58 23.26 -7.45
CA THR A 214 2.51 22.47 -8.06
C THR A 214 3.09 21.50 -9.09
N LEU A 215 2.65 20.25 -9.04
CA LEU A 215 2.99 19.20 -10.00
C LEU A 215 1.77 18.95 -10.89
N ASN A 216 1.77 19.52 -12.10
CA ASN A 216 0.66 19.37 -13.05
C ASN A 216 0.84 18.10 -13.87
N PHE A 217 -0.14 17.21 -13.82
CA PHE A 217 -0.09 15.92 -14.51
C PHE A 217 -0.72 15.98 -15.89
N ASN A 218 -0.09 15.29 -16.84
CA ASN A 218 -0.63 15.10 -18.19
C ASN A 218 -0.22 13.72 -18.74
N PHE A 219 -0.89 13.27 -19.79
CA PHE A 219 -0.66 11.99 -20.44
C PHE A 219 -1.01 12.09 -21.92
N ASN A 220 -0.16 11.55 -22.79
CA ASN A 220 -0.34 11.64 -24.24
C ASN A 220 -0.79 10.33 -24.91
N GLY A 221 -1.17 9.31 -24.12
CA GLY A 221 -1.48 7.95 -24.62
C GLY A 221 -0.34 6.94 -24.41
N THR A 222 0.89 7.42 -24.18
CA THR A 222 2.06 6.56 -24.03
C THR A 222 2.91 6.95 -22.82
N ASN A 223 3.14 8.24 -22.60
CA ASN A 223 3.99 8.75 -21.54
C ASN A 223 3.20 9.66 -20.61
N PHE A 224 3.53 9.59 -19.32
CA PHE A 224 3.09 10.56 -18.32
C PHE A 224 4.05 11.75 -18.27
N PHE A 225 3.52 12.90 -17.87
CA PHE A 225 4.23 14.16 -17.74
C PHE A 225 3.94 14.81 -16.40
N ILE A 226 4.97 15.44 -15.84
CA ILE A 226 4.85 16.38 -14.72
C ILE A 226 5.39 17.72 -15.19
N ASN A 227 4.57 18.77 -15.14
CA ASN A 227 4.93 20.12 -15.60
C ASN A 227 5.56 20.11 -17.02
N ASN A 228 4.91 19.42 -17.95
CA ASN A 228 5.32 19.26 -19.36
C ASN A 228 6.61 18.48 -19.61
N ALA A 229 7.26 17.94 -18.58
CA ALA A 229 8.43 17.07 -18.72
C ALA A 229 8.04 15.60 -18.52
N THR A 230 8.61 14.71 -19.33
CA THR A 230 8.53 13.26 -19.12
C THR A 230 9.87 12.77 -18.60
N PHE A 231 9.86 11.96 -17.55
CA PHE A 231 11.09 11.44 -16.96
C PHE A 231 11.62 10.28 -17.79
N THR A 232 12.82 10.46 -18.34
CA THR A 232 13.59 9.39 -18.98
C THR A 232 14.88 9.19 -18.18
N PRO A 233 15.15 7.98 -17.65
CA PRO A 233 16.37 7.73 -16.89
C PRO A 233 17.61 8.22 -17.65
N PRO A 234 18.45 9.09 -17.05
CA PRO A 234 19.64 9.61 -17.72
C PRO A 234 20.72 8.53 -17.78
N THR A 235 21.56 8.55 -18.81
CA THR A 235 22.69 7.63 -18.94
C THR A 235 23.66 7.73 -17.75
N VAL A 236 23.92 8.96 -17.29
CA VAL A 236 24.71 9.22 -16.08
C VAL A 236 23.73 9.41 -14.92
N PRO A 237 23.80 8.60 -13.85
CA PRO A 237 22.92 8.76 -12.69
C PRO A 237 22.97 10.16 -12.10
N VAL A 238 21.82 10.69 -11.66
CA VAL A 238 21.71 12.07 -11.12
C VAL A 238 22.73 12.33 -10.01
N LEU A 239 22.90 11.38 -9.09
CA LEU A 239 23.89 11.49 -8.02
C LEU A 239 25.32 11.66 -8.57
N LEU A 240 25.69 10.90 -9.61
CA LEU A 240 27.02 11.00 -10.21
C LEU A 240 27.21 12.34 -10.93
N GLN A 241 26.16 12.87 -11.58
CA GLN A 241 26.20 14.22 -12.16
C GLN A 241 26.51 15.27 -11.08
N ILE A 242 25.84 15.20 -9.92
CA ILE A 242 26.07 16.10 -8.77
C ILE A 242 27.50 15.96 -8.25
N LEU A 243 27.97 14.73 -8.03
CA LEU A 243 29.35 14.48 -7.57
C LEU A 243 30.41 14.93 -8.58
N SER A 244 30.05 15.01 -9.88
CA SER A 244 30.91 15.51 -10.95
C SER A 244 30.84 17.04 -11.16
N GLY A 245 30.02 17.76 -10.39
CA GLY A 245 29.98 19.24 -10.36
C GLY A 245 28.71 19.89 -10.90
N ALA A 246 27.70 19.13 -11.31
CA ALA A 246 26.41 19.69 -11.74
C ALA A 246 25.52 20.00 -10.52
N HIS A 247 25.40 21.27 -10.13
CA HIS A 247 24.69 21.66 -8.91
C HIS A 247 23.36 22.38 -9.15
N ASN A 248 23.16 22.99 -10.33
CA ASN A 248 21.88 23.64 -10.66
C ASN A 248 20.97 22.68 -11.43
N ALA A 249 19.65 22.86 -11.29
CA ALA A 249 18.67 22.06 -12.01
C ALA A 249 18.84 22.12 -13.54
N GLN A 250 19.31 23.26 -14.08
CA GLN A 250 19.57 23.44 -15.51
C GLN A 250 20.77 22.61 -16.00
N ASP A 251 21.69 22.27 -15.11
CA ASP A 251 22.90 21.49 -15.41
C ASP A 251 22.64 19.97 -15.26
N LEU A 252 21.50 19.59 -14.69
CA LEU A 252 21.14 18.21 -14.38
C LEU A 252 20.20 17.61 -15.43
N LEU A 253 20.44 16.35 -15.77
CA LEU A 253 19.62 15.54 -16.66
C LEU A 253 18.77 14.53 -15.87
N PRO A 254 17.55 14.21 -16.34
CA PRO A 254 16.91 14.72 -17.55
C PRO A 254 16.32 16.12 -17.32
N ALA A 255 16.56 17.02 -18.29
CA ALA A 255 16.13 18.41 -18.21
C ALA A 255 14.61 18.54 -17.98
N GLY A 256 14.21 19.47 -17.11
CA GLY A 256 12.81 19.71 -16.76
C GLY A 256 12.22 18.73 -15.74
N SER A 257 12.92 17.64 -15.39
CA SER A 257 12.46 16.66 -14.38
C SER A 257 13.25 16.71 -13.07
N VAL A 258 14.20 17.64 -12.94
CA VAL A 258 14.99 17.84 -11.73
C VAL A 258 14.62 19.18 -11.10
N TYR A 259 14.23 19.15 -9.83
CA TYR A 259 13.89 20.34 -9.05
C TYR A 259 14.88 20.46 -7.89
N THR A 260 15.72 21.49 -7.91
CA THR A 260 16.59 21.80 -6.77
C THR A 260 15.75 22.36 -5.63
N LEU A 261 15.90 21.80 -4.44
CA LEU A 261 15.24 22.28 -3.23
C LEU A 261 16.27 22.98 -2.32
N PRO A 262 15.90 24.10 -1.68
CA PRO A 262 16.76 24.73 -0.69
C PRO A 262 16.89 23.85 0.58
N PRO A 263 18.09 23.72 1.17
CA PRO A 263 18.25 23.00 2.42
C PRO A 263 17.58 23.74 3.58
N HIS A 264 17.22 23.01 4.64
CA HIS A 264 16.62 23.56 5.88
C HIS A 264 15.38 24.43 5.65
N SER A 265 14.54 24.05 4.68
CA SER A 265 13.38 24.82 4.24
C SER A 265 12.10 24.00 4.35
N ALA A 266 10.99 24.65 4.67
CA ALA A 266 9.65 24.08 4.57
C ALA A 266 9.23 24.02 3.09
N ILE A 267 8.81 22.84 2.64
CA ILE A 267 8.44 22.57 1.25
C ILE A 267 6.96 22.16 1.20
N GLU A 268 6.18 22.80 0.33
CA GLU A 268 4.80 22.41 0.02
C GLU A 268 4.74 21.89 -1.43
N ILE A 269 4.19 20.69 -1.62
CA ILE A 269 3.97 20.11 -2.94
C ILE A 269 2.48 19.88 -3.13
N THR A 270 1.90 20.53 -4.15
CA THR A 270 0.49 20.39 -4.50
C THR A 270 0.35 19.52 -5.75
N MET A 271 -0.45 18.47 -5.64
CA MET A 271 -0.65 17.45 -6.68
C MET A 271 -2.14 17.39 -7.07
N PRO A 272 -2.64 18.35 -7.86
CA PRO A 272 -4.05 18.39 -8.21
C PRO A 272 -4.41 17.18 -9.07
N ALA A 273 -5.41 16.41 -8.62
CA ALA A 273 -5.99 15.35 -9.42
C ALA A 273 -6.57 15.94 -10.72
N THR A 274 -6.44 15.21 -11.83
CA THR A 274 -6.83 15.68 -13.16
C THR A 274 -7.25 14.53 -14.04
N ASN A 275 -8.27 14.75 -14.87
CA ASN A 275 -8.70 13.79 -15.90
C ASN A 275 -7.68 13.65 -17.04
N HIS A 276 -6.69 14.56 -17.12
CA HIS A 276 -5.60 14.51 -18.10
C HIS A 276 -4.52 13.47 -17.73
N GLY A 277 -4.59 12.85 -16.55
CA GLY A 277 -3.77 11.71 -16.15
C GLY A 277 -4.64 10.48 -15.87
N PRO A 278 -5.00 9.66 -16.88
CA PRO A 278 -5.82 8.47 -16.69
C PRO A 278 -5.12 7.46 -15.76
N GLY A 279 -5.89 6.52 -15.19
CA GLY A 279 -5.38 5.58 -14.19
C GLY A 279 -5.43 6.12 -12.75
N SER A 280 -6.12 7.24 -12.53
CA SER A 280 -6.39 7.73 -11.18
C SER A 280 -7.20 6.71 -10.36
N PRO A 281 -7.03 6.67 -9.03
CA PRO A 281 -6.14 7.52 -8.21
C PRO A 281 -4.65 7.13 -8.30
N HIS A 282 -3.79 8.09 -8.62
CA HIS A 282 -2.33 7.93 -8.66
C HIS A 282 -1.72 8.00 -7.27
N ARG A 283 -0.68 7.19 -7.02
CA ARG A 283 -0.01 7.09 -5.72
C ARG A 283 1.40 7.59 -5.83
N PHE A 284 1.63 8.77 -5.26
CA PHE A 284 2.93 9.40 -5.26
C PHE A 284 3.75 8.92 -4.05
N HIS A 285 5.05 8.75 -4.28
CA HIS A 285 6.03 8.41 -3.27
C HIS A 285 7.18 9.40 -3.36
N LEU A 286 7.61 9.92 -2.21
CA LEU A 286 8.78 10.78 -2.08
C LEU A 286 9.88 9.98 -1.37
N HIS A 287 11.01 9.80 -2.06
CA HIS A 287 12.22 9.25 -1.45
C HIS A 287 12.80 10.25 -0.42
N GLY A 288 13.53 9.72 0.57
CA GLY A 288 14.22 10.51 1.60
C GLY A 288 15.56 11.11 1.16
#